data_AF-A0A947EY65-F1
#
_entry.id   AF-A0A947EY65-F1
#
_cell.length_a   1.000
_cell.length_b   1.000
_cell.length_c   1.000
_cell.angle_alpha   90.00
_cell.angle_beta   90.00
_cell.angle_gamma   90.00
#
_symmetry.space_group_name_H-M   'P 1'
#
loop_
_entity.id
_entity.type
_entity.pdbx_description
1 polymer ?
#
loop_
_entity_poly.entity_id
_entity_poly.type
_entity_poly.pdbx_seq_one_letter_code
_entity_poly.pdbx_strand_id
1 'polypeptide(L)'
;NNYRPENRDYRYDFLFDNCSTKMPDILGQILENQIKFGEDHLEQRYSFRELIRQNLRVNSWSSLGIDLALGADIDKEATPYQHMFLPAYVMDQLDNTQLNGKPLVKRTRTILHTHISRQSSVFTITPLFWLLLLFAFTCAITYIDFRNKTRSRRLDFFLFFTSGIAGCLLFFLWFFTDHTATANNFNLLWVFPLNLIAAFYVLPKTDPPEKIRKYTIVVSSLLILLCLVWILGLQQLSPLVLIPILTLLMRYVWLILYLKKPKRI
;
A
#
# COMPACT_ATOMS: atom_id res chain seq x y z
N ASN A 1 -28.93 16.67 -18.09
CA ASN A 1 -28.69 17.35 -16.80
C ASN A 1 -27.23 17.34 -16.37
N ASN A 2 -26.49 16.22 -16.47
CA ASN A 2 -25.09 16.13 -16.01
C ASN A 2 -24.08 17.00 -16.79
N TYR A 3 -24.33 17.34 -18.06
CA TYR A 3 -23.42 18.20 -18.84
C TYR A 3 -23.62 19.71 -18.59
N ARG A 4 -24.58 20.10 -17.74
CA ARG A 4 -24.74 21.51 -17.38
C ARG A 4 -23.50 21.99 -16.61
N PRO A 5 -23.05 23.25 -16.78
CA PRO A 5 -21.85 23.76 -16.12
C PRO A 5 -21.82 23.52 -14.62
N GLU A 6 -22.96 23.58 -13.95
CA GLU A 6 -23.12 23.33 -12.51
C GLU A 6 -23.02 21.84 -12.08
N ASN A 7 -23.15 20.89 -13.02
CA ASN A 7 -23.23 19.44 -12.72
C ASN A 7 -22.10 18.60 -13.35
N ARG A 8 -21.26 19.20 -14.19
CA ARG A 8 -20.25 18.47 -14.96
C ARG A 8 -18.99 18.13 -14.17
N ASP A 9 -18.75 18.88 -13.09
CA ASP A 9 -17.63 18.67 -12.18
C ASP A 9 -18.13 17.91 -10.95
N TYR A 10 -17.39 16.88 -10.56
CA TYR A 10 -17.69 16.11 -9.35
C TYR A 10 -16.38 15.74 -8.64
N ARG A 11 -16.48 15.51 -7.33
CA ARG A 11 -15.32 15.10 -6.53
C ARG A 11 -15.02 13.64 -6.82
N TYR A 12 -13.92 13.41 -7.54
CA TYR A 12 -13.50 12.08 -7.92
C TYR A 12 -13.00 11.29 -6.71
N ASP A 13 -13.57 10.09 -6.52
CA ASP A 13 -13.08 9.07 -5.60
C ASP A 13 -12.83 7.80 -6.40
N PHE A 14 -11.59 7.31 -6.43
CA PHE A 14 -11.24 6.23 -7.34
C PHE A 14 -11.91 4.89 -7.02
N LEU A 15 -12.46 4.70 -5.81
CA LEU A 15 -13.20 3.50 -5.43
C LEU A 15 -14.71 3.71 -5.52
N PHE A 16 -15.20 4.88 -5.09
CA PHE A 16 -16.63 5.08 -4.86
C PHE A 16 -17.28 6.04 -5.86
N ASP A 17 -16.53 6.93 -6.50
CA ASP A 17 -17.05 7.89 -7.45
C ASP A 17 -16.08 8.12 -8.62
N ASN A 18 -16.09 7.16 -9.57
CA ASN A 18 -15.22 7.13 -10.72
C ASN A 18 -16.01 6.94 -12.03
N CYS A 19 -15.31 6.95 -13.18
CA CYS A 19 -15.95 6.82 -14.49
C CYS A 19 -16.76 5.52 -14.66
N SER A 20 -16.36 4.44 -13.97
CA SER A 20 -17.03 3.14 -14.00
C SER A 20 -18.26 3.10 -13.10
N THR A 21 -18.21 3.66 -11.89
CA THR A 21 -19.35 3.68 -10.95
C THR A 21 -20.46 4.61 -11.41
N LYS A 22 -20.13 5.71 -12.11
CA LYS A 22 -21.14 6.65 -12.65
C LYS A 22 -22.16 5.99 -13.58
N MET A 23 -21.77 4.96 -14.34
CA MET A 23 -22.67 4.30 -15.30
C MET A 23 -23.83 3.55 -14.61
N PRO A 24 -23.59 2.58 -13.71
CA PRO A 24 -24.66 1.93 -12.96
C PRO A 24 -25.43 2.90 -12.05
N ASP A 25 -24.78 3.91 -11.47
CA ASP A 25 -25.46 4.94 -10.66
C ASP A 25 -26.56 5.65 -11.49
N ILE A 26 -26.21 6.12 -12.69
CA ILE A 26 -27.16 6.82 -13.58
C ILE A 26 -28.27 5.89 -14.04
N LEU A 27 -27.95 4.63 -14.38
CA LEU A 27 -28.96 3.64 -14.78
C LEU A 27 -29.95 3.38 -13.63
N GLY A 28 -29.44 3.19 -12.42
CA GLY A 28 -30.26 3.02 -11.21
C GLY A 28 -31.17 4.22 -10.94
N GLN A 29 -30.65 5.44 -11.09
CA GLN A 29 -31.42 6.67 -10.89
C GLN A 29 -32.53 6.89 -11.92
N ILE A 30 -32.30 6.54 -13.18
CA ILE A 30 -33.27 6.80 -14.27
C ILE A 30 -34.33 5.70 -14.37
N LEU A 31 -33.91 4.44 -14.18
CA LEU A 31 -34.78 3.28 -14.39
C LEU A 31 -35.45 2.81 -13.09
N GLU A 32 -34.92 3.23 -11.94
CA GLU A 32 -35.49 2.97 -10.61
C GLU A 32 -35.89 1.49 -10.43
N ASN A 33 -37.16 1.22 -10.11
CA ASN A 33 -37.67 -0.13 -9.87
C ASN A 33 -37.71 -1.03 -11.12
N GLN A 34 -37.47 -0.48 -12.31
CA GLN A 34 -37.46 -1.25 -13.56
C GLN A 34 -36.16 -2.02 -13.73
N ILE A 35 -35.04 -1.53 -13.19
CA ILE A 35 -33.73 -2.18 -13.27
C ILE A 35 -33.45 -2.98 -11.99
N LYS A 36 -32.95 -4.20 -12.15
CA LYS A 36 -32.55 -5.08 -11.05
C LYS A 36 -31.16 -5.64 -11.32
N PHE A 37 -30.19 -5.21 -10.52
CA PHE A 37 -28.83 -5.75 -10.54
C PHE A 37 -28.82 -7.12 -9.85
N GLY A 38 -28.21 -8.13 -10.49
CA GLY A 38 -28.03 -9.44 -9.87
C GLY A 38 -26.97 -9.40 -8.77
N GLU A 39 -27.25 -9.97 -7.60
CA GLU A 39 -26.33 -9.94 -6.45
C GLU A 39 -25.50 -11.23 -6.27
N ASP A 40 -25.91 -12.32 -6.92
CA ASP A 40 -25.36 -13.67 -6.71
C ASP A 40 -24.58 -14.21 -7.92
N HIS A 41 -24.20 -13.34 -8.86
CA HIS A 41 -23.48 -13.74 -10.09
C HIS A 41 -21.98 -13.92 -9.88
N LEU A 42 -21.41 -13.35 -8.81
CA LEU A 42 -20.00 -13.47 -8.49
C LEU A 42 -19.73 -14.77 -7.72
N GLU A 43 -18.88 -15.64 -8.27
CA GLU A 43 -18.45 -16.88 -7.61
C GLU A 43 -17.70 -16.61 -6.30
N GLN A 44 -16.94 -15.52 -6.25
CA GLN A 44 -16.21 -15.06 -5.08
C GLN A 44 -16.25 -13.54 -4.99
N ARG A 45 -16.43 -13.02 -3.77
CA ARG A 45 -16.30 -11.60 -3.47
C ARG A 45 -14.87 -11.29 -3.03
N TYR A 46 -14.36 -10.16 -3.49
CA TYR A 46 -13.02 -9.68 -3.21
C TYR A 46 -13.08 -8.36 -2.45
N SER A 47 -12.03 -8.07 -1.69
CA SER A 47 -11.78 -6.72 -1.18
C SER A 47 -11.36 -5.77 -2.30
N PHE A 48 -11.47 -4.46 -2.07
CA PHE A 48 -10.95 -3.46 -3.01
C PHE A 48 -9.44 -3.66 -3.28
N ARG A 49 -8.64 -4.03 -2.27
CA ARG A 49 -7.21 -4.31 -2.48
C ARG A 49 -6.99 -5.48 -3.44
N GLU A 50 -7.73 -6.56 -3.27
CA GLU A 50 -7.63 -7.74 -4.14
C GLU A 50 -8.03 -7.40 -5.58
N LEU A 51 -9.11 -6.65 -5.77
CA LEU A 51 -9.58 -6.17 -7.07
C LEU A 51 -8.54 -5.29 -7.77
N ILE A 52 -7.89 -4.37 -7.02
CA ILE A 52 -6.77 -3.57 -7.53
C ILE A 52 -5.61 -4.49 -7.95
N ARG A 53 -5.24 -5.46 -7.10
CA ARG A 53 -4.12 -6.38 -7.35
C ARG A 53 -4.33 -7.28 -8.57
N GLN A 54 -5.57 -7.65 -8.92
CA GLN A 54 -5.87 -8.40 -10.15
C GLN A 54 -5.39 -7.67 -11.41
N ASN A 55 -5.29 -6.34 -11.35
CA ASN A 55 -4.91 -5.47 -12.46
C ASN A 55 -3.46 -4.98 -12.36
N LEU A 56 -2.69 -5.45 -11.37
CA LEU A 56 -1.31 -5.04 -11.12
C LEU A 56 -0.33 -6.21 -11.24
N ARG A 57 0.90 -5.90 -11.63
CA ARG A 57 2.00 -6.86 -11.56
C ARG A 57 2.63 -6.80 -10.17
N VAL A 58 2.52 -7.89 -9.41
CA VAL A 58 2.97 -7.99 -8.00
C VAL A 58 4.39 -7.45 -7.78
N ASN A 59 5.37 -7.82 -8.63
CA ASN A 59 6.75 -7.36 -8.50
C ASN A 59 7.04 -6.10 -9.35
N SER A 60 6.22 -5.06 -9.19
CA SER A 60 6.41 -3.75 -9.83
C SER A 60 6.43 -2.63 -8.80
N TRP A 61 7.13 -1.53 -9.12
CA TRP A 61 7.17 -0.35 -8.25
C TRP A 61 5.79 0.27 -8.02
N SER A 62 4.92 0.23 -9.03
CA SER A 62 3.54 0.71 -8.88
C SER A 62 2.75 -0.16 -7.91
N SER A 63 2.85 -1.50 -8.00
CA SER A 63 2.19 -2.39 -7.06
C SER A 63 2.68 -2.18 -5.63
N LEU A 64 3.99 -2.04 -5.43
CA LEU A 64 4.55 -1.74 -4.11
C LEU A 64 4.07 -0.38 -3.58
N GLY A 65 4.12 0.66 -4.41
CA GLY A 65 3.69 2.01 -4.03
C GLY A 65 2.21 2.08 -3.67
N ILE A 66 1.35 1.44 -4.45
CA ILE A 66 -0.09 1.35 -4.18
C ILE A 66 -0.34 0.61 -2.86
N ASP A 67 0.31 -0.54 -2.65
CA ASP A 67 0.15 -1.31 -1.41
C ASP A 67 0.63 -0.55 -0.18
N LEU A 68 1.65 0.30 -0.33
CA LEU A 68 2.15 1.17 0.74
C LEU A 68 1.21 2.34 1.02
N ALA A 69 0.60 2.93 -0.01
CA ALA A 69 -0.25 4.11 0.11
C ALA A 69 -1.62 3.79 0.72
N LEU A 70 -2.20 2.64 0.35
CA LEU A 70 -3.57 2.28 0.74
C LEU A 70 -3.59 1.57 2.11
N GLY A 71 -4.55 1.94 2.95
CA GLY A 71 -4.66 1.44 4.32
C GLY A 71 -5.61 0.26 4.48
N ALA A 72 -6.01 -0.03 5.72
CA ALA A 72 -6.79 -1.22 6.07
C ALA A 72 -8.26 -1.16 5.61
N ASP A 73 -8.81 0.04 5.39
CA ASP A 73 -10.24 0.19 5.06
C ASP A 73 -10.64 -0.45 3.72
N ILE A 74 -9.67 -0.63 2.81
CA ILE A 74 -9.88 -1.25 1.50
C ILE A 74 -9.74 -2.78 1.51
N ASP A 75 -9.45 -3.37 2.67
CA ASP A 75 -9.31 -4.83 2.84
C ASP A 75 -10.62 -5.50 3.25
N LYS A 76 -11.69 -4.72 3.42
CA LYS A 76 -13.05 -5.23 3.64
C LYS A 76 -13.61 -5.80 2.34
N GLU A 77 -14.37 -6.88 2.46
CA GLU A 77 -15.05 -7.51 1.32
C GLU A 77 -15.99 -6.50 0.65
N ALA A 78 -15.84 -6.33 -0.67
CA ALA A 78 -16.67 -5.43 -1.44
C ALA A 78 -17.97 -6.13 -1.85
N THR A 79 -19.06 -5.39 -1.87
CA THR A 79 -20.33 -5.85 -2.46
C THR A 79 -20.19 -6.03 -3.98
N PRO A 80 -21.08 -6.79 -4.65
CA PRO A 80 -21.10 -6.86 -6.12
C PRO A 80 -21.18 -5.48 -6.76
N TYR A 81 -21.96 -4.57 -6.17
CA TYR A 81 -22.03 -3.18 -6.62
C TYR A 81 -20.68 -2.47 -6.55
N GLN A 82 -19.96 -2.63 -5.43
CA GLN A 82 -18.66 -2.00 -5.24
C GLN A 82 -17.57 -2.57 -6.18
N HIS A 83 -17.69 -3.81 -6.66
CA HIS A 83 -16.77 -4.36 -7.67
C HIS A 83 -16.80 -3.52 -8.97
N MET A 84 -17.92 -2.85 -9.26
CA MET A 84 -18.10 -2.01 -10.44
C MET A 84 -17.23 -0.73 -10.47
N PHE A 85 -16.40 -0.48 -9.45
CA PHE A 85 -15.33 0.51 -9.58
C PHE A 85 -14.33 0.15 -10.71
N LEU A 86 -14.30 -1.12 -11.13
CA LEU A 86 -13.56 -1.60 -12.28
C LEU A 86 -14.48 -1.82 -13.50
N PRO A 87 -14.10 -1.32 -14.70
CA PRO A 87 -14.94 -1.45 -15.90
C PRO A 87 -15.31 -2.89 -16.28
N ALA A 88 -14.41 -3.85 -16.03
CA ALA A 88 -14.66 -5.26 -16.34
C ALA A 88 -15.83 -5.81 -15.52
N TYR A 89 -15.95 -5.41 -14.26
CA TYR A 89 -17.04 -5.81 -13.38
C TYR A 89 -18.33 -5.05 -13.66
N VAL A 90 -18.28 -3.84 -14.23
CA VAL A 90 -19.48 -3.18 -14.80
C VAL A 90 -20.05 -4.03 -15.93
N MET A 91 -19.21 -4.49 -16.85
CA MET A 91 -19.65 -5.32 -17.98
C MET A 91 -20.30 -6.62 -17.48
N ASP A 92 -19.65 -7.32 -16.55
CA ASP A 92 -20.17 -8.56 -15.95
C ASP A 92 -21.49 -8.33 -15.19
N GLN A 93 -21.57 -7.25 -14.40
CA GLN A 93 -22.79 -6.90 -13.69
C GLN A 93 -23.96 -6.61 -14.66
N LEU A 94 -23.71 -5.90 -15.76
CA LEU A 94 -24.73 -5.57 -16.76
C LEU A 94 -25.25 -6.83 -17.48
N ASP A 95 -24.39 -7.79 -17.78
CA ASP A 95 -24.78 -9.10 -18.33
C ASP A 95 -25.71 -9.86 -17.37
N ASN A 96 -25.57 -9.62 -16.06
CA ASN A 96 -26.40 -10.19 -14.99
C ASN A 96 -27.49 -9.24 -14.48
N THR A 97 -27.83 -8.19 -15.23
CA THR A 97 -28.86 -7.21 -14.85
C THR A 97 -30.15 -7.44 -15.64
N GLN A 98 -31.30 -7.21 -15.00
CA GLN A 98 -32.62 -7.29 -15.64
C GLN A 98 -33.28 -5.92 -15.74
N LEU A 99 -33.99 -5.68 -16.84
CA LEU A 99 -34.89 -4.54 -17.05
C LEU A 99 -36.31 -5.07 -17.28
N ASN A 100 -37.25 -4.71 -16.39
CA ASN A 100 -38.64 -5.19 -16.43
C ASN A 100 -38.76 -6.72 -16.51
N GLY A 101 -37.89 -7.43 -15.77
CA GLY A 101 -37.84 -8.90 -15.70
C GLY A 101 -37.21 -9.59 -16.91
N LYS A 102 -36.64 -8.84 -17.86
CA LYS A 102 -35.91 -9.38 -19.02
C LYS A 102 -34.42 -9.02 -18.92
N PRO A 103 -33.50 -9.81 -19.47
CA PRO A 103 -32.07 -9.45 -19.49
C PRO A 103 -31.84 -8.07 -20.11
N LEU A 104 -31.05 -7.24 -19.44
CA LEU A 104 -30.67 -5.90 -19.92
C LEU A 104 -29.77 -6.00 -21.15
N VAL A 105 -28.79 -6.90 -21.13
CA VAL A 105 -27.90 -7.15 -22.26
C VAL A 105 -28.48 -8.24 -23.16
N LYS A 106 -28.67 -7.90 -24.44
CA LYS A 106 -29.17 -8.84 -25.45
C LYS A 106 -28.06 -9.68 -26.09
N ARG A 107 -26.89 -9.08 -26.32
CA ARG A 107 -25.74 -9.71 -26.99
C ARG A 107 -24.47 -8.93 -26.71
N THR A 108 -23.41 -9.65 -26.31
CA THR A 108 -22.05 -9.14 -26.19
C THR A 108 -21.23 -9.51 -27.43
N ARG A 109 -20.43 -8.58 -27.94
CA ARG A 109 -19.55 -8.81 -29.10
C ARG A 109 -18.23 -8.07 -28.91
N THR A 110 -17.13 -8.81 -28.99
CA THR A 110 -15.80 -8.21 -29.02
C THR A 110 -15.50 -7.66 -30.42
N ILE A 111 -15.15 -6.37 -30.50
CA ILE A 111 -14.84 -5.69 -31.77
C ILE A 111 -13.36 -5.84 -32.12
N LEU A 112 -12.48 -5.82 -31.11
CA LEU A 112 -11.03 -5.95 -31.28
C LEU A 112 -10.47 -6.93 -30.27
N HIS A 113 -9.73 -7.93 -30.75
CA HIS A 113 -8.90 -8.78 -29.89
C HIS A 113 -7.50 -8.17 -29.81
N THR A 114 -7.20 -7.51 -28.69
CA THR A 114 -5.84 -7.05 -28.41
C THR A 114 -5.09 -8.14 -27.67
N HIS A 115 -4.00 -8.63 -28.25
CA HIS A 115 -3.03 -9.40 -27.49
C HIS A 115 -2.25 -8.47 -26.58
N ILE A 116 -2.58 -8.47 -25.28
CA ILE A 116 -1.75 -7.81 -24.27
C ILE A 116 -0.46 -8.63 -24.17
N SER A 117 0.58 -8.17 -24.85
CA SER A 117 1.93 -8.68 -24.67
C SER A 117 2.31 -8.53 -23.19
N ARG A 118 2.48 -9.65 -22.48
CA ARG A 118 3.15 -9.65 -21.18
C ARG A 118 4.63 -9.37 -21.43
N GLN A 119 4.96 -8.09 -21.54
CA GLN A 119 6.34 -7.65 -21.68
C GLN A 119 7.15 -8.23 -20.52
N SER A 120 8.21 -8.98 -20.82
CA SER A 120 9.08 -9.56 -19.80
C SER A 120 9.74 -8.43 -19.01
N SER A 121 9.61 -8.47 -17.69
CA SER A 121 10.30 -7.51 -16.83
C SER A 121 11.72 -8.01 -16.58
N VAL A 122 12.72 -7.16 -16.80
CA VAL A 122 14.09 -7.43 -16.36
C VAL A 122 14.11 -7.39 -14.83
N PHE A 123 14.69 -8.42 -14.20
CA PHE A 123 14.68 -8.55 -12.73
C PHE A 123 15.33 -7.35 -12.01
N THR A 124 16.39 -6.78 -12.58
CA THR A 124 17.14 -5.64 -12.01
C THR A 124 16.34 -4.34 -11.96
N ILE A 125 15.21 -4.25 -12.66
CA ILE A 125 14.33 -3.07 -12.63
C ILE A 125 13.25 -3.24 -11.55
N THR A 126 13.09 -4.44 -10.99
CA THR A 126 12.01 -4.74 -10.04
C THR A 126 12.35 -4.28 -8.62
N PRO A 127 11.34 -3.93 -7.79
CA PRO A 127 11.58 -3.57 -6.40
C PRO A 127 12.24 -4.69 -5.60
N LEU A 128 11.89 -5.96 -5.87
CA LEU A 128 12.48 -7.11 -5.18
C LEU A 128 14.01 -7.12 -5.26
N PHE A 129 14.58 -6.87 -6.45
CA PHE A 129 16.03 -6.83 -6.63
C PHE A 129 16.69 -5.77 -5.75
N TRP A 130 16.18 -4.53 -5.77
CA TRP A 130 16.75 -3.41 -5.01
C TRP A 130 16.57 -3.55 -3.50
N LEU A 131 15.44 -4.11 -3.06
CA LEU A 131 15.20 -4.40 -1.65
C LEU A 131 16.13 -5.50 -1.13
N LEU A 132 16.33 -6.57 -1.91
CA LEU A 132 17.30 -7.63 -1.57
C LEU A 132 18.73 -7.12 -1.55
N LEU A 133 19.10 -6.26 -2.50
CA LEU A 133 20.42 -5.62 -2.53
C LEU A 133 20.65 -4.75 -1.29
N LEU A 134 19.66 -3.93 -0.92
CA LEU A 134 19.70 -3.11 0.29
C LEU A 134 19.84 -3.98 1.56
N PHE A 135 19.07 -5.08 1.64
CA PHE A 135 19.14 -6.03 2.74
C PHE A 135 20.54 -6.65 2.84
N ALA A 136 21.06 -7.22 1.76
CA ALA A 136 22.38 -7.84 1.71
C ALA A 136 23.50 -6.85 2.07
N PHE A 137 23.44 -5.63 1.53
CA PHE A 137 24.38 -4.55 1.86
C PHE A 137 24.32 -4.19 3.35
N THR A 138 23.12 -4.04 3.90
CA THR A 138 22.93 -3.71 5.32
C THR A 138 23.41 -4.84 6.22
N CYS A 139 23.24 -6.11 5.82
CA CYS A 139 23.78 -7.28 6.52
C CYS A 139 25.30 -7.25 6.57
N ALA A 140 25.96 -7.02 5.43
CA ALA A 140 27.41 -6.96 5.35
C ALA A 140 27.98 -5.85 6.24
N ILE A 141 27.44 -4.64 6.17
CA ILE A 141 27.90 -3.51 6.99
C ILE A 141 27.61 -3.75 8.47
N THR A 142 26.45 -4.30 8.82
CA THR A 142 26.09 -4.60 10.22
C THR A 142 26.99 -5.69 10.80
N TYR A 143 27.36 -6.69 10.01
CA TYR A 143 28.33 -7.71 10.41
C TYR A 143 29.72 -7.13 10.66
N ILE A 144 30.22 -6.27 9.78
CA ILE A 144 31.51 -5.58 9.94
C ILE A 144 31.49 -4.71 11.20
N ASP A 145 30.43 -3.92 11.39
CA ASP A 145 30.24 -3.09 12.58
C ASP A 145 30.22 -3.95 13.86
N PHE A 146 29.53 -5.10 13.83
CA PHE A 146 29.46 -6.05 14.94
C PHE A 146 30.85 -6.57 15.33
N ARG A 147 31.62 -7.04 14.34
CA ARG A 147 32.97 -7.58 14.55
C ARG A 147 33.93 -6.53 15.10
N ASN A 148 33.87 -5.31 14.56
CA ASN A 148 34.78 -4.22 14.92
C ASN A 148 34.31 -3.41 16.13
N LYS A 149 33.11 -3.68 16.66
CA LYS A 149 32.45 -2.89 17.71
C LYS A 149 32.33 -1.40 17.33
N THR A 150 32.09 -1.12 16.05
CA THR A 150 31.94 0.23 15.47
C THR A 150 30.50 0.49 15.03
N ARG A 151 30.23 1.70 14.56
CA ARG A 151 28.91 2.05 14.02
C ARG A 151 29.04 2.82 12.71
N SER A 152 28.34 2.34 11.69
CA SER A 152 28.15 3.01 10.41
C SER A 152 27.04 4.06 10.44
N ARG A 153 27.35 5.26 10.97
CA ARG A 153 26.41 6.38 11.11
C ARG A 153 25.69 6.83 9.83
N ARG A 154 26.33 6.71 8.66
CA ARG A 154 25.72 7.06 7.36
C ARG A 154 24.61 6.08 6.97
N LEU A 155 24.80 4.80 7.27
CA LEU A 155 23.78 3.78 7.04
C LEU A 155 22.59 3.98 7.99
N ASP A 156 22.86 4.25 9.27
CA ASP A 156 21.81 4.56 10.24
C ASP A 156 20.99 5.78 9.79
N PHE A 157 21.67 6.87 9.42
CA PHE A 157 21.04 8.06 8.87
C PHE A 157 20.18 7.71 7.66
N PHE A 158 20.73 7.00 6.66
CA PHE A 158 20.01 6.66 5.44
C PHE A 158 18.72 5.87 5.73
N LEU A 159 18.77 4.86 6.59
CA LEU A 159 17.62 4.02 6.93
C LEU A 159 16.54 4.77 7.71
N PHE A 160 16.93 5.59 8.70
CA PHE A 160 15.97 6.44 9.42
C PHE A 160 15.41 7.55 8.53
N PHE A 161 16.23 8.16 7.68
CA PHE A 161 15.81 9.26 6.81
C PHE A 161 14.80 8.78 5.76
N THR A 162 15.10 7.69 5.05
CA THR A 162 14.22 7.14 4.02
C THR A 162 12.90 6.61 4.58
N SER A 163 12.95 5.86 5.69
CA SER A 163 11.72 5.42 6.37
C SER A 163 10.92 6.59 6.95
N GLY A 164 11.60 7.64 7.44
CA GLY A 164 10.99 8.87 7.91
C GLY A 164 10.27 9.65 6.80
N ILE A 165 10.90 9.81 5.63
CA ILE A 165 10.28 10.46 4.47
C ILE A 165 9.04 9.69 4.02
N ALA A 166 9.15 8.37 3.86
CA ALA A 166 8.02 7.53 3.50
C ALA A 166 6.88 7.66 4.53
N GLY A 167 7.23 7.73 5.82
CA GLY A 167 6.28 7.95 6.90
C GLY A 167 5.59 9.29 6.81
N CYS A 168 6.34 10.38 6.61
CA CYS A 168 5.78 11.71 6.41
C CYS A 168 4.83 11.75 5.19
N LEU A 169 5.17 11.06 4.10
CA LEU A 169 4.29 10.96 2.93
C LEU A 169 2.98 10.23 3.26
N LEU A 170 3.03 9.06 3.91
CA LEU A 170 1.83 8.33 4.29
C LEU A 170 0.99 9.07 5.33
N PHE A 171 1.63 9.74 6.28
CA PHE A 171 0.96 10.58 7.27
C PHE A 171 0.28 11.77 6.62
N PHE A 172 0.93 12.38 5.62
CA PHE A 172 0.33 13.45 4.82
C PHE A 172 -0.90 12.96 4.07
N LEU A 173 -0.80 11.83 3.36
CA LEU A 173 -1.93 11.25 2.62
C LEU A 173 -3.12 10.97 3.55
N TRP A 174 -2.89 10.36 4.71
CA TRP A 174 -3.97 10.03 5.63
C TRP A 174 -4.62 11.28 6.26
N PHE A 175 -3.84 12.20 6.81
CA PHE A 175 -4.40 13.28 7.65
C PHE A 175 -4.70 14.59 6.91
N PHE A 176 -4.03 14.84 5.79
CA PHE A 176 -4.08 16.14 5.11
C PHE A 176 -4.66 16.08 3.70
N THR A 177 -5.12 14.90 3.26
CA THR A 177 -5.76 14.76 1.96
C THR A 177 -7.14 14.13 2.08
N ASP A 178 -7.93 14.34 1.05
CA ASP A 178 -9.27 13.78 0.88
C ASP A 178 -9.28 12.29 0.50
N HIS A 179 -8.12 11.61 0.56
CA HIS A 179 -7.95 10.22 0.15
C HIS A 179 -8.32 9.25 1.28
N THR A 180 -9.62 9.02 1.45
CA THR A 180 -10.18 8.11 2.47
C THR A 180 -9.59 6.70 2.43
N ALA A 181 -9.25 6.19 1.25
CA ALA A 181 -8.64 4.87 1.06
C ALA A 181 -7.23 4.72 1.68
N THR A 182 -6.59 5.82 2.06
CA THR A 182 -5.27 5.82 2.73
C THR A 182 -5.38 5.81 4.26
N ALA A 183 -6.61 5.85 4.81
CA ALA A 183 -6.85 5.83 6.23
C ALA A 183 -6.54 4.48 6.88
N ASN A 184 -6.25 4.52 8.19
CA ASN A 184 -5.93 3.32 8.98
C ASN A 184 -4.78 2.51 8.36
N ASN A 185 -3.76 3.19 7.83
CA ASN A 185 -2.64 2.55 7.15
C ASN A 185 -1.55 2.12 8.12
N PHE A 186 -1.53 0.83 8.44
CA PHE A 186 -0.55 0.23 9.35
C PHE A 186 0.88 0.22 8.80
N ASN A 187 1.14 0.55 7.53
CA ASN A 187 2.51 0.77 7.05
C ASN A 187 3.23 1.86 7.85
N LEU A 188 2.52 2.81 8.46
CA LEU A 188 3.10 3.83 9.34
C LEU A 188 3.84 3.25 10.56
N LEU A 189 3.61 1.99 10.93
CA LEU A 189 4.34 1.33 12.01
C LEU A 189 5.82 1.07 11.64
N TRP A 190 6.12 0.80 10.37
CA TRP A 190 7.50 0.56 9.91
C TRP A 190 8.14 1.79 9.24
N VAL A 191 7.33 2.61 8.55
CA VAL A 191 7.73 3.94 8.08
C VAL A 191 7.22 5.00 9.05
N PHE A 192 7.74 5.01 10.27
CA PHE A 192 7.26 5.94 11.30
C PHE A 192 7.77 7.38 11.01
N PRO A 193 6.91 8.42 10.92
CA PRO A 193 7.32 9.77 10.50
C PRO A 193 8.44 10.38 11.35
N LEU A 194 8.46 10.11 12.66
CA LEU A 194 9.50 10.61 13.57
C LEU A 194 10.89 10.03 13.30
N ASN A 195 11.00 8.99 12.45
CA ASN A 195 12.29 8.48 11.98
C ASN A 195 13.07 9.58 11.26
N LEU A 196 12.39 10.55 10.62
CA LEU A 196 13.03 11.67 9.96
C LEU A 196 13.84 12.53 10.94
N ILE A 197 13.27 12.79 12.12
CA ILE A 197 13.95 13.53 13.19
C ILE A 197 15.09 12.69 13.76
N ALA A 198 14.83 11.40 14.05
CA ALA A 198 15.82 10.47 14.57
C ALA A 198 17.05 10.33 13.65
N ALA A 199 16.86 10.41 12.33
CA ALA A 199 17.94 10.37 11.35
C ALA A 199 19.03 11.40 11.66
N PHE A 200 18.65 12.65 11.96
CA PHE A 200 19.62 13.71 12.24
C PHE A 200 20.34 13.54 13.59
N TYR A 201 19.73 12.86 14.57
CA TYR A 201 20.40 12.51 15.82
C TYR A 201 21.43 11.38 15.67
N VAL A 202 21.30 10.52 14.65
CA VAL A 202 22.24 9.43 14.37
C VAL A 202 23.31 9.79 13.34
N LEU A 203 23.35 11.02 12.83
CA LEU A 203 24.37 11.45 11.87
C LEU A 203 25.70 11.96 12.48
N PRO A 204 25.71 12.64 13.66
CA PRO A 204 26.93 13.18 14.26
C PRO A 204 28.02 12.12 14.49
N LYS A 205 29.28 12.57 14.57
CA LYS A 205 30.43 11.69 14.89
C LYS A 205 30.38 11.19 16.34
N THR A 206 29.74 11.94 17.23
CA THR A 206 29.52 11.58 18.62
C THR A 206 28.44 10.51 18.74
N ASP A 207 28.47 9.76 19.84
CA ASP A 207 27.42 8.78 20.12
C ASP A 207 26.06 9.46 20.38
N PRO A 208 24.97 8.92 19.79
CA PRO A 208 23.62 9.38 20.03
C PRO A 208 23.27 9.40 21.52
N PRO A 209 22.39 10.31 21.95
CA PRO A 209 21.90 10.33 23.32
C PRO A 209 21.12 9.05 23.63
N GLU A 210 21.03 8.69 24.92
CA GLU A 210 20.31 7.48 25.37
C GLU A 210 18.84 7.45 24.92
N LYS A 211 18.23 8.63 24.73
CA LYS A 211 16.88 8.76 24.16
C LYS A 211 16.75 8.08 22.80
N ILE A 212 17.78 8.09 21.96
CA ILE A 212 17.78 7.39 20.66
C ILE A 212 17.76 5.88 20.85
N ARG A 213 18.47 5.33 21.84
CA ARG A 213 18.36 3.90 22.14
C ARG A 213 16.93 3.50 22.52
N LYS A 214 16.28 4.28 23.40
CA LYS A 214 14.87 4.06 23.79
C LYS A 214 13.94 4.17 22.59
N TYR A 215 14.14 5.19 21.76
CA TYR A 215 13.40 5.37 20.51
C TYR A 215 13.56 4.18 19.56
N THR A 216 14.79 3.70 19.33
CA THR A 216 15.07 2.54 18.47
C THR A 216 14.39 1.27 18.98
N ILE A 217 14.29 1.09 20.31
CA ILE A 217 13.51 -0.01 20.91
C ILE A 217 12.02 0.13 20.55
N VAL A 218 11.45 1.32 20.73
CA VAL A 218 10.04 1.58 20.39
C VAL A 218 9.75 1.27 18.92
N VAL A 219 10.53 1.82 17.98
CA VAL A 219 10.28 1.55 16.55
C VAL A 219 10.52 0.09 16.19
N SER A 220 11.46 -0.61 16.84
CA SER A 220 11.62 -2.06 16.67
C SER A 220 10.40 -2.84 17.16
N SER A 221 9.78 -2.42 18.27
CA SER A 221 8.52 -2.99 18.74
C SER A 221 7.36 -2.72 17.77
N LEU A 222 7.32 -1.55 17.13
CA LEU A 222 6.33 -1.24 16.09
C LEU A 222 6.49 -2.14 14.86
N LEU A 223 7.73 -2.47 14.46
CA LEU A 223 7.99 -3.45 13.39
C LEU A 223 7.40 -4.82 13.72
N ILE A 224 7.58 -5.29 14.97
CA ILE A 224 7.03 -6.57 15.43
C ILE A 224 5.49 -6.50 15.47
N LEU A 225 4.93 -5.39 15.95
CA LEU A 225 3.49 -5.16 15.97
C LEU A 225 2.89 -5.19 14.55
N LEU A 226 3.58 -4.66 13.55
CA LEU A 226 3.14 -4.72 12.16
C LEU A 226 3.07 -6.16 11.64
N CYS A 227 4.05 -7.00 11.99
CA CYS A 227 3.98 -8.43 11.65
C CYS A 227 2.75 -9.09 12.29
N LEU A 228 2.40 -8.74 13.53
CA LEU A 228 1.19 -9.25 14.19
C LEU A 228 -0.09 -8.76 13.50
N VAL A 229 -0.17 -7.47 13.15
CA VAL A 229 -1.28 -6.88 12.37
C VAL A 229 -1.51 -7.68 11.09
N TRP A 230 -0.44 -8.04 10.39
CA TRP A 230 -0.54 -8.79 9.14
C TRP A 230 -0.97 -10.24 9.35
N ILE A 231 -0.41 -10.94 10.35
CA ILE A 231 -0.80 -12.32 10.70
C ILE A 231 -2.27 -12.40 11.13
N LEU A 232 -2.76 -11.40 11.86
CA LEU A 232 -4.15 -11.31 12.29
C LEU A 232 -5.11 -10.90 11.16
N GLY A 233 -4.60 -10.59 9.97
CA GLY A 233 -5.42 -10.19 8.83
C GLY A 233 -6.06 -8.80 8.96
N LEU A 234 -5.55 -7.94 9.85
CA LEU A 234 -6.11 -6.59 10.06
C LEU A 234 -5.79 -5.64 8.90
N GLN A 235 -4.67 -5.85 8.21
CA GLN A 235 -4.34 -5.22 6.93
C GLN A 235 -3.50 -6.17 6.08
N GLN A 236 -3.84 -6.28 4.80
CA GLN A 236 -3.03 -7.00 3.82
C GLN A 236 -1.82 -6.14 3.41
N LEU A 237 -0.61 -6.62 3.68
CA LEU A 237 0.63 -5.95 3.28
C LEU A 237 1.16 -6.51 1.95
N SER A 238 2.01 -5.74 1.27
CA SER A 238 2.81 -6.29 0.17
C SER A 238 3.86 -7.25 0.75
N PRO A 239 4.03 -8.47 0.21
CA PRO A 239 5.08 -9.38 0.66
C PRO A 239 6.49 -8.78 0.58
N LEU A 240 6.71 -7.81 -0.31
CA LEU A 240 7.99 -7.12 -0.46
C LEU A 240 8.36 -6.29 0.78
N VAL A 241 7.39 -5.87 1.60
CA VAL A 241 7.60 -5.07 2.82
C VAL A 241 8.31 -5.86 3.92
N LEU A 242 8.29 -7.21 3.86
CA LEU A 242 9.09 -8.04 4.77
C LEU A 242 10.58 -7.73 4.68
N ILE A 243 11.10 -7.46 3.49
CA ILE A 243 12.52 -7.24 3.26
C ILE A 243 13.02 -5.97 3.98
N PRO A 244 12.40 -4.78 3.82
CA PRO A 244 12.78 -3.61 4.59
C PRO A 244 12.50 -3.79 6.10
N ILE A 245 11.44 -4.49 6.52
CA ILE A 245 11.23 -4.80 7.95
C ILE A 245 12.42 -5.56 8.52
N LEU A 246 12.86 -6.63 7.86
CA LEU A 246 14.02 -7.43 8.28
C LEU A 246 15.31 -6.60 8.26
N THR A 247 15.49 -5.77 7.22
CA THR A 247 16.63 -4.86 7.09
C THR A 247 16.71 -3.90 8.28
N LEU A 248 15.60 -3.25 8.62
CA LEU A 248 15.51 -2.29 9.71
C LEU A 248 15.67 -2.99 11.06
N LEU A 249 14.96 -4.09 11.30
CA LEU A 249 14.99 -4.81 12.57
C LEU A 249 16.40 -5.29 12.90
N MET A 250 17.08 -5.92 11.94
CA MET A 250 18.46 -6.38 12.13
C MET A 250 19.39 -5.19 12.46
N ARG A 251 19.28 -4.08 11.70
CA ARG A 251 20.13 -2.90 11.94
C ARG A 251 19.83 -2.25 13.29
N TYR A 252 18.56 -2.14 13.65
CA TYR A 252 18.10 -1.53 14.90
C TYR A 252 18.54 -2.35 16.11
N VAL A 253 18.49 -3.68 16.06
CA VAL A 253 19.02 -4.55 17.11
C VAL A 253 20.51 -4.27 17.33
N TRP A 254 21.31 -4.19 16.27
CA TRP A 254 22.72 -3.82 16.41
C TRP A 254 22.91 -2.45 17.05
N LEU A 255 22.17 -1.43 16.60
CA LEU A 255 22.24 -0.07 17.13
C LEU A 255 21.89 -0.02 18.63
N ILE A 256 20.88 -0.77 19.06
CA ILE A 256 20.48 -0.88 20.48
C ILE A 256 21.59 -1.51 21.32
N LEU A 257 22.22 -2.58 20.81
CA LEU A 257 23.32 -3.27 21.49
C LEU A 257 24.58 -2.40 21.58
N TYR A 258 24.89 -1.65 20.52
CA TYR A 258 26.00 -0.71 20.50
C TYR A 258 25.83 0.39 21.55
N LEU A 259 24.65 1.02 21.59
CA LEU A 259 24.33 2.12 22.51
C LEU A 259 24.09 1.69 23.98
N LYS A 260 24.03 0.39 24.27
CA LYS A 260 23.91 -0.13 25.65
C LYS A 260 25.21 0.00 26.45
N LYS A 261 26.36 0.11 25.78
CA LYS A 261 27.67 0.15 26.46
C LYS A 261 27.81 1.45 27.28
N PRO A 262 28.41 1.40 28.48
CA PRO A 262 28.69 2.62 29.23
C PRO A 262 29.57 3.53 28.38
N LYS A 263 29.20 4.81 28.28
CA LYS A 263 30.03 5.84 27.64
C LYS A 263 31.42 5.72 28.25
N ARG A 264 32.46 5.51 27.42
CA ARG A 264 33.83 5.75 27.86
C ARG A 264 33.92 7.24 28.13
N ILE A 265 33.97 7.59 29.42
CA ILE A 265 34.31 8.94 29.91
C ILE A 265 35.74 9.25 29.48
#